data_AF-A0A934ZHM4-F1
#
_entry.id   AF-A0A934ZHM4-F1
#
_cell.length_a   1.000
_cell.length_b   1.000
_cell.length_c   1.000
_cell.angle_alpha   90.00
_cell.angle_beta   90.00
_cell.angle_gamma   90.00
#
_symmetry.space_group_name_H-M   'P 1'
#
loop_
_entity.id
_entity.type
_entity.pdbx_description
1 polymer ?
#
loop_
_entity_poly.entity_id
_entity_poly.type
_entity_poly.pdbx_seq_one_letter_code
_entity_poly.pdbx_strand_id
1 'polypeptide(L)'
;MRLHWPLAALTALTLACNNDDASTTDSGAPADVPAVSDLPVVLDTGVDVPRDVGTDAGSPPLFTPCSTVANCRGIPSAQCIAVGDGYPMGQCTRACTMDAQCGAGGICLDFGTRRVCFKRCEDVTGCRAGYNCFVGRGEGDAAERACFPFCTEDAQCPGAACNRYSRFCGTLDATRADNGATCERNLDCRSGRCFEEFNETSGNPSGYLGGQCYSRCTVPPAADYNGPTYPRSDCPENSVCVREAGQVAGQTALCRGSCTSTSDCRGGYICLKPSRGADAGTYNNGYCAPLNCHYMTQTCPSDATCQTTRSDDAGVATSGFCVRSPASDAAVTDASADATADAPSADAPSASDAGVTDAPADGG
;
A
#
# COMPACT_ATOMS: atom_id res chain seq x y z
N MET A 1 16.41 -7.14 -32.83
CA MET A 1 15.60 -6.31 -33.75
C MET A 1 15.74 -4.86 -33.32
N ARG A 2 16.33 -4.01 -34.17
CA ARG A 2 16.55 -2.59 -33.89
C ARG A 2 15.27 -1.82 -34.24
N LEU A 3 14.63 -1.19 -33.26
CA LEU A 3 13.48 -0.31 -33.48
C LEU A 3 13.94 1.14 -33.32
N HIS A 4 13.96 1.85 -34.45
CA HIS A 4 14.09 3.31 -34.53
C HIS A 4 12.78 3.95 -34.08
N TRP A 5 12.86 4.96 -33.22
CA TRP A 5 11.77 5.88 -32.91
C TRP A 5 11.91 7.13 -33.78
N PRO A 6 10.87 7.61 -34.49
CA PRO A 6 10.92 8.91 -35.14
C PRO A 6 10.52 10.02 -34.15
N LEU A 7 11.29 11.11 -34.18
CA LEU A 7 10.95 12.39 -33.57
C LEU A 7 9.63 12.92 -34.15
N ALA A 8 8.69 13.27 -33.28
CA ALA A 8 7.54 14.10 -33.61
C ALA A 8 7.73 15.49 -32.98
N ALA A 9 7.58 16.51 -33.83
CA ALA A 9 7.80 17.92 -33.55
C ALA A 9 6.76 18.50 -32.56
N LEU A 10 7.26 19.24 -31.56
CA LEU A 10 6.44 20.02 -30.65
C LEU A 10 5.96 21.29 -31.37
N THR A 11 4.64 21.44 -31.51
CA THR A 11 4.02 22.67 -32.00
C THR A 11 3.63 23.50 -30.77
N ALA A 12 4.17 24.71 -30.64
CA ALA A 12 3.84 25.63 -29.55
C ALA A 12 2.42 26.19 -29.73
N LEU A 13 1.53 25.93 -28.77
CA LEU A 13 0.24 26.60 -28.67
C LEU A 13 0.31 27.66 -27.58
N THR A 14 0.28 28.93 -28.00
CA THR A 14 0.14 30.10 -27.13
C THR A 14 -1.33 30.22 -26.71
N LEU A 15 -1.62 29.97 -25.42
CA LEU A 15 -2.94 30.22 -24.87
C LEU A 15 -3.01 31.63 -24.27
N ALA A 16 -3.80 32.49 -24.92
CA ALA A 16 -4.13 33.82 -24.46
C ALA A 16 -5.13 33.75 -23.30
N CYS A 17 -4.88 34.54 -22.25
CA CYS A 17 -5.81 34.81 -21.17
C CYS A 17 -6.96 35.70 -21.67
N ASN A 18 -8.19 35.22 -21.65
CA ASN A 18 -9.38 36.07 -21.66
C ASN A 18 -10.07 35.94 -20.30
N ASN A 19 -10.07 37.05 -19.57
CA ASN A 19 -10.99 37.34 -18.48
C ASN A 19 -12.36 37.65 -19.09
N ASP A 20 -13.41 36.98 -18.64
CA ASP A 20 -14.76 37.52 -18.72
C ASP A 20 -15.48 37.27 -17.39
N ASP A 21 -15.79 38.39 -16.74
CA ASP A 21 -16.65 38.54 -15.58
C ASP A 21 -18.09 38.14 -15.93
N ALA A 22 -18.73 37.33 -15.08
CA ALA A 22 -20.19 37.31 -14.99
C ALA A 22 -20.64 36.88 -13.59
N SER A 23 -20.87 37.90 -12.77
CA SER A 23 -21.68 37.85 -11.56
C SER A 23 -23.15 37.70 -11.95
N THR A 24 -23.80 36.62 -11.48
CA THR A 24 -25.25 36.60 -11.28
C THR A 24 -25.58 35.93 -9.96
N THR A 25 -26.05 36.74 -9.02
CA THR A 25 -26.64 36.36 -7.74
C THR A 25 -28.06 35.90 -8.00
N ASP A 26 -28.34 34.60 -7.81
CA ASP A 26 -29.70 34.07 -7.78
C ASP A 26 -30.09 33.80 -6.32
N SER A 27 -31.03 34.59 -5.81
CA SER A 27 -31.61 34.46 -4.48
C SER A 27 -32.99 33.81 -4.62
N GLY A 28 -33.00 32.49 -4.77
CA GLY A 28 -34.21 31.68 -4.74
C GLY A 28 -34.76 31.56 -3.32
N ALA A 29 -35.95 32.14 -3.10
CA ALA A 29 -36.74 31.98 -1.88
C ALA A 29 -37.20 30.51 -1.68
N PRO A 30 -37.40 30.04 -0.43
CA PRO A 30 -37.91 28.70 -0.18
C PRO A 30 -39.39 28.58 -0.59
N ALA A 31 -39.70 27.56 -1.37
CA ALA A 31 -41.08 27.18 -1.67
C ALA A 31 -41.72 26.51 -0.44
N ASP A 32 -42.83 27.09 0.02
CA ASP A 32 -43.73 26.50 1.01
C ASP A 32 -44.29 25.16 0.51
N VAL A 33 -44.10 24.11 1.30
CA VAL A 33 -44.71 22.79 1.09
C VAL A 33 -46.12 22.81 1.68
N PRO A 34 -47.18 22.57 0.90
CA PRO A 34 -48.53 22.47 1.45
C PRO A 34 -48.69 21.17 2.24
N ALA A 35 -49.27 21.30 3.44
CA ALA A 35 -49.69 20.20 4.29
C ALA A 35 -50.71 19.32 3.54
N VAL A 36 -50.36 18.05 3.30
CA VAL A 36 -51.27 17.03 2.80
C VAL A 36 -52.03 16.40 3.96
N SER A 37 -53.34 16.30 3.77
CA SER A 37 -54.34 15.84 4.72
C SER A 37 -54.23 14.35 5.08
N ASP A 38 -54.69 14.06 6.29
CA ASP A 38 -54.88 12.76 6.90
C ASP A 38 -55.57 11.74 5.97
N LEU A 39 -54.87 10.65 5.67
CA LEU A 39 -55.45 9.44 5.11
C LEU A 39 -56.02 8.56 6.24
N PRO A 40 -57.22 7.98 6.09
CA PRO A 40 -57.79 7.10 7.09
C PRO A 40 -56.98 5.79 7.18
N VAL A 41 -56.60 5.46 8.41
CA VAL A 41 -56.02 4.16 8.79
C VAL A 41 -57.08 3.08 8.56
N VAL A 42 -56.89 2.27 7.53
CA VAL A 42 -57.64 1.01 7.34
C VAL A 42 -56.95 -0.04 8.20
N LEU A 43 -57.57 -0.39 9.33
CA LEU A 43 -57.20 -1.57 10.10
C LEU A 43 -57.74 -2.81 9.37
N ASP A 44 -56.86 -3.54 8.70
CA ASP A 44 -57.14 -4.89 8.22
C ASP A 44 -56.90 -5.86 9.38
N THR A 45 -57.99 -6.42 9.92
CA THR A 45 -57.96 -7.46 10.97
C THR A 45 -58.11 -8.87 10.39
N GLY A 46 -57.73 -9.08 9.13
CA GLY A 46 -57.58 -10.40 8.54
C GLY A 46 -56.42 -11.17 9.19
N VAL A 47 -56.74 -12.27 9.86
CA VAL A 47 -55.75 -13.24 10.36
C VAL A 47 -55.17 -13.99 9.16
N ASP A 48 -54.23 -13.34 8.48
CA ASP A 48 -53.32 -14.00 7.55
C ASP A 48 -52.13 -14.50 8.35
N VAL A 49 -52.00 -15.83 8.42
CA VAL A 49 -50.80 -16.51 8.90
C VAL A 49 -49.61 -15.88 8.18
N PRO A 50 -48.58 -15.35 8.88
CA PRO A 50 -47.40 -14.83 8.21
C PRO A 50 -46.73 -16.00 7.52
N ARG A 51 -47.05 -16.18 6.24
CA ARG A 51 -46.20 -16.88 5.31
C ARG A 51 -44.90 -16.12 5.44
N ASP A 52 -43.86 -16.79 5.96
CA ASP A 52 -42.49 -16.32 5.85
C ASP A 52 -42.21 -16.14 4.35
N VAL A 53 -42.65 -15.01 3.80
CA VAL A 53 -42.02 -14.36 2.67
C VAL A 53 -40.70 -13.94 3.28
N GLY A 54 -39.79 -14.91 3.40
CA GLY A 54 -38.40 -14.65 3.69
C GLY A 54 -38.04 -13.64 2.64
N THR A 55 -37.99 -12.37 3.05
CA THR A 55 -37.68 -11.26 2.18
C THR A 55 -36.43 -11.73 1.46
N ASP A 56 -36.54 -11.95 0.15
CA ASP A 56 -35.40 -12.19 -0.72
C ASP A 56 -34.62 -10.87 -0.66
N ALA A 57 -33.93 -10.68 0.46
CA ALA A 57 -33.00 -9.61 0.71
C ALA A 57 -31.92 -9.92 -0.30
N GLY A 58 -32.05 -9.28 -1.46
CA GLY A 58 -31.40 -9.68 -2.69
C GLY A 58 -29.95 -10.05 -2.43
N SER A 59 -29.51 -11.13 -3.08
CA SER A 59 -28.17 -11.68 -2.96
C SER A 59 -27.14 -10.57 -2.70
N PRO A 60 -26.44 -10.57 -1.55
CA PRO A 60 -25.48 -9.53 -1.24
C PRO A 60 -24.53 -9.39 -2.43
N PRO A 61 -24.33 -8.17 -2.97
CA PRO A 61 -23.49 -7.99 -4.14
C PRO A 61 -22.04 -8.38 -3.84
N LEU A 62 -21.25 -8.64 -4.89
CA LEU A 62 -19.79 -8.74 -4.73
C LEU A 62 -19.26 -7.50 -3.99
N PHE A 63 -18.15 -7.66 -3.28
CA PHE A 63 -17.44 -6.61 -2.54
C PHE A 63 -18.12 -6.12 -1.25
N THR A 64 -19.19 -6.79 -0.80
CA THR A 64 -19.79 -6.56 0.53
C THR A 64 -18.93 -7.15 1.66
N PRO A 65 -19.10 -6.65 2.90
CA PRO A 65 -18.47 -7.25 4.08
C PRO A 65 -18.92 -8.70 4.30
N CYS A 66 -18.03 -9.52 4.84
CA CYS A 66 -18.34 -10.91 5.19
C CYS A 66 -17.44 -11.40 6.32
N SER A 67 -17.95 -12.30 7.16
CA SER A 67 -17.14 -13.08 8.09
C SER A 67 -17.02 -14.55 7.67
N THR A 68 -17.96 -15.02 6.84
CA THR A 68 -18.03 -16.40 6.35
C THR A 68 -18.52 -16.43 4.91
N VAL A 69 -18.30 -17.55 4.21
CA VAL A 69 -18.83 -17.79 2.85
C VAL A 69 -20.37 -17.69 2.81
N ALA A 70 -21.05 -17.99 3.92
CA ALA A 70 -22.50 -17.89 4.01
C ALA A 70 -23.02 -16.43 3.86
N ASN A 71 -22.18 -15.42 4.14
CA ASN A 71 -22.55 -14.01 3.90
C ASN A 71 -22.49 -13.63 2.42
N CYS A 72 -21.92 -14.48 1.56
CA CYS A 72 -21.79 -14.24 0.12
C CYS A 72 -22.80 -15.07 -0.69
N ARG A 73 -23.89 -15.52 -0.06
CA ARG A 73 -24.94 -16.33 -0.69
C ARG A 73 -25.56 -15.59 -1.87
N GLY A 74 -25.99 -16.36 -2.87
CA GLY A 74 -26.64 -15.82 -4.07
C GLY A 74 -25.69 -15.30 -5.15
N ILE A 75 -24.37 -15.39 -4.93
CA ILE A 75 -23.36 -15.21 -5.97
C ILE A 75 -22.73 -16.58 -6.28
N PRO A 76 -22.83 -17.08 -7.53
CA PRO A 76 -22.18 -18.32 -7.92
C PRO A 76 -20.66 -18.27 -7.68
N SER A 77 -20.15 -19.28 -6.97
CA SER A 77 -18.73 -19.45 -6.63
C SER A 77 -18.11 -18.31 -5.82
N ALA A 78 -18.92 -17.54 -5.09
CA ALA A 78 -18.37 -16.54 -4.19
C ALA A 78 -17.71 -17.16 -2.96
N GLN A 79 -16.68 -16.48 -2.50
CA GLN A 79 -15.92 -16.78 -1.30
C GLN A 79 -15.82 -15.52 -0.45
N CYS A 80 -15.63 -15.71 0.85
CA CYS A 80 -15.29 -14.63 1.75
C CYS A 80 -13.77 -14.63 1.95
N ILE A 81 -13.09 -13.54 1.59
CA ILE A 81 -11.73 -13.30 2.07
C ILE A 81 -11.86 -12.65 3.45
N ALA A 82 -11.53 -13.37 4.50
CA ALA A 82 -11.86 -12.98 5.86
C ALA A 82 -10.82 -12.03 6.48
N VAL A 83 -11.10 -11.56 7.70
CA VAL A 83 -10.15 -10.78 8.50
C VAL A 83 -8.87 -11.55 8.79
N GLY A 84 -8.95 -12.88 8.94
CA GLY A 84 -7.80 -13.76 9.09
C GLY A 84 -6.86 -13.77 7.87
N ASP A 85 -7.36 -13.41 6.70
CA ASP A 85 -6.56 -13.23 5.48
C ASP A 85 -6.01 -11.79 5.33
N GLY A 86 -6.23 -10.96 6.34
CA GLY A 86 -5.79 -9.57 6.42
C GLY A 86 -6.76 -8.53 5.88
N TYR A 87 -8.00 -8.91 5.59
CA TYR A 87 -9.01 -8.04 4.97
C TYR A 87 -9.93 -7.43 6.03
N PRO A 88 -9.89 -6.11 6.29
CA PRO A 88 -10.78 -5.45 7.23
C PRO A 88 -12.24 -5.77 6.94
N MET A 89 -12.96 -6.22 7.97
CA MET A 89 -14.36 -6.67 7.93
C MET A 89 -14.70 -7.77 6.88
N GLY A 90 -13.68 -8.40 6.29
CA GLY A 90 -13.76 -9.41 5.21
C GLY A 90 -14.47 -8.95 3.93
N GLN A 91 -14.21 -9.58 2.79
CA GLN A 91 -14.77 -9.19 1.48
C GLN A 91 -15.35 -10.37 0.70
N CYS A 92 -16.62 -10.27 0.30
CA CYS A 92 -17.18 -11.18 -0.70
C CYS A 92 -16.52 -10.96 -2.05
N THR A 93 -15.95 -12.01 -2.62
CA THR A 93 -15.31 -12.01 -3.93
C THR A 93 -15.54 -13.34 -4.63
N ARG A 94 -14.99 -13.52 -5.84
CA ARG A 94 -14.91 -14.81 -6.53
C ARG A 94 -13.65 -14.89 -7.38
N ALA A 95 -13.29 -16.12 -7.76
CA ALA A 95 -12.28 -16.35 -8.77
C ALA A 95 -12.75 -15.82 -10.13
N CYS A 96 -11.81 -15.36 -10.95
CA CYS A 96 -12.09 -14.82 -12.29
C CYS A 96 -10.95 -15.10 -13.26
N THR A 97 -11.22 -15.00 -14.55
CA THR A 97 -10.23 -15.01 -15.63
C THR A 97 -10.24 -13.70 -16.41
N MET A 98 -11.35 -12.94 -16.34
CA MET A 98 -11.56 -11.66 -17.01
C MET A 98 -12.53 -10.77 -16.21
N ASP A 99 -12.52 -9.46 -16.45
CA ASP A 99 -13.29 -8.48 -15.68
C ASP A 99 -14.80 -8.61 -15.82
N ALA A 100 -15.31 -9.07 -16.96
CA ALA A 100 -16.75 -9.28 -17.16
C ALA A 100 -17.33 -10.26 -16.12
N GLN A 101 -16.50 -11.17 -15.62
CA GLN A 101 -16.85 -12.07 -14.53
C GLN A 101 -16.82 -11.40 -13.16
N CYS A 102 -16.51 -10.12 -13.01
CA CYS A 102 -16.58 -9.42 -11.72
C CYS A 102 -17.83 -8.54 -11.58
N GLY A 103 -18.70 -8.54 -12.60
CA GLY A 103 -19.90 -7.71 -12.64
C GLY A 103 -19.59 -6.23 -12.91
N ALA A 104 -20.64 -5.41 -12.91
CA ALA A 104 -20.49 -3.97 -13.09
C ALA A 104 -19.64 -3.38 -11.95
N GLY A 105 -18.59 -2.63 -12.32
CA GLY A 105 -17.67 -2.03 -11.36
C GLY A 105 -16.66 -3.00 -10.73
N GLY A 106 -16.51 -4.21 -11.25
CA GLY A 106 -15.48 -5.17 -10.82
C GLY A 106 -14.26 -5.19 -11.75
N ILE A 107 -13.11 -5.58 -11.21
CA ILE A 107 -11.88 -5.85 -11.97
C ILE A 107 -11.28 -7.18 -11.51
N CYS A 108 -10.76 -7.95 -12.47
CA CYS A 108 -10.08 -9.21 -12.21
C CYS A 108 -8.57 -8.97 -12.08
N LEU A 109 -8.03 -9.18 -10.88
CA LEU A 109 -6.62 -8.95 -10.58
C LEU A 109 -5.88 -10.27 -10.38
N ASP A 110 -4.63 -10.31 -10.84
CA ASP A 110 -3.74 -11.48 -10.82
C ASP A 110 -2.80 -11.44 -9.62
N PHE A 111 -2.77 -12.53 -8.84
CA PHE A 111 -1.89 -12.73 -7.70
C PHE A 111 -1.06 -14.00 -7.87
N GLY A 112 -0.62 -14.28 -9.11
CA GLY A 112 0.21 -15.42 -9.47
C GLY A 112 -0.62 -16.66 -9.78
N THR A 113 -0.92 -17.47 -8.76
CA THR A 113 -1.67 -18.73 -8.94
C THR A 113 -3.18 -18.55 -8.93
N ARG A 114 -3.66 -17.36 -8.55
CA ARG A 114 -5.08 -17.05 -8.45
C ARG A 114 -5.39 -15.68 -9.01
N ARG A 115 -6.58 -15.56 -9.58
CA ARG A 115 -7.18 -14.32 -10.02
C ARG A 115 -8.49 -14.09 -9.30
N VAL A 116 -8.67 -12.88 -8.78
CA VAL A 116 -9.75 -12.58 -7.83
C VAL A 116 -10.41 -11.25 -8.18
N CYS A 117 -11.72 -11.18 -8.03
CA CYS A 117 -12.49 -9.96 -8.28
C CYS A 117 -12.32 -8.92 -7.17
N PHE A 118 -12.05 -7.68 -7.55
CA PHE A 118 -12.04 -6.52 -6.65
C PHE A 118 -12.97 -5.43 -7.18
N LYS A 119 -13.47 -4.58 -6.28
CA LYS A 119 -14.25 -3.40 -6.65
C LYS A 119 -13.32 -2.39 -7.32
N ARG A 120 -13.69 -1.90 -8.49
CA ARG A 120 -13.05 -0.74 -9.13
C ARG A 120 -13.33 0.51 -8.32
N CYS A 121 -12.41 1.47 -8.41
CA CYS A 121 -12.56 2.78 -7.81
C CYS A 121 -11.86 3.82 -8.69
N GLU A 122 -12.29 5.06 -8.59
CA GLU A 122 -11.57 6.20 -9.19
C GLU A 122 -10.69 6.85 -8.11
N ASP A 123 -11.25 6.99 -6.91
CA ASP A 123 -10.61 7.49 -5.71
C ASP A 123 -11.05 6.71 -4.46
N VAL A 124 -10.60 7.17 -3.29
CA VAL A 124 -10.89 6.54 -1.99
C VAL A 124 -12.39 6.51 -1.64
N THR A 125 -13.20 7.46 -2.14
CA THR A 125 -14.65 7.53 -1.85
C THR A 125 -15.42 6.40 -2.54
N GLY A 126 -14.87 5.85 -3.62
CA GLY A 126 -15.39 4.65 -4.26
C GLY A 126 -15.21 3.38 -3.40
N CYS A 127 -14.35 3.43 -2.39
CA CYS A 127 -14.06 2.32 -1.49
C CYS A 127 -14.84 2.40 -0.19
N ARG A 128 -15.08 1.23 0.40
CA ARG A 128 -15.72 1.13 1.73
C ARG A 128 -14.71 1.44 2.84
N ALA A 129 -15.19 1.70 4.05
CA ALA A 129 -14.33 1.89 5.22
C ALA A 129 -13.34 0.73 5.41
N GLY A 130 -12.07 1.07 5.72
CA GLY A 130 -10.98 0.11 5.83
C GLY A 130 -10.39 -0.35 4.50
N TYR A 131 -10.72 0.32 3.39
CA TYR A 131 -10.17 0.08 2.06
C TYR A 131 -9.72 1.40 1.45
N ASN A 132 -8.69 1.36 0.61
CA ASN A 132 -8.24 2.52 -0.16
C ASN A 132 -8.11 2.13 -1.64
N CYS A 133 -8.11 3.14 -2.51
CA CYS A 133 -8.07 2.96 -3.95
C CYS A 133 -6.63 2.90 -4.46
N PHE A 134 -6.23 1.77 -5.02
CA PHE A 134 -4.88 1.52 -5.51
C PHE A 134 -4.87 1.18 -6.98
N VAL A 135 -3.78 1.52 -7.67
CA VAL A 135 -3.50 0.96 -9.00
C VAL A 135 -3.40 -0.55 -8.87
N GLY A 136 -4.33 -1.26 -9.53
CA GLY A 136 -4.37 -2.71 -9.57
C GLY A 136 -3.62 -3.28 -10.76
N ARG A 137 -3.67 -2.60 -11.92
CA ARG A 137 -2.89 -2.92 -13.12
C ARG A 137 -2.80 -1.72 -14.08
N GLY A 138 -1.85 -1.79 -15.02
CA GLY A 138 -1.57 -0.71 -15.96
C GLY A 138 -0.68 0.38 -15.37
N GLU A 139 -0.31 1.37 -16.19
CA GLU A 139 0.55 2.48 -15.82
C GLU A 139 -0.02 3.80 -16.35
N GLY A 140 0.39 4.91 -15.72
CA GLY A 140 -0.02 6.26 -16.12
C GLY A 140 -1.54 6.47 -16.07
N ASP A 141 -2.06 7.18 -17.08
CA ASP A 141 -3.48 7.53 -17.17
C ASP A 141 -4.39 6.33 -17.49
N ALA A 142 -3.82 5.24 -17.99
CA ALA A 142 -4.54 3.99 -18.25
C ALA A 142 -4.53 3.02 -17.06
N ALA A 143 -4.00 3.45 -15.90
CA ALA A 143 -3.95 2.64 -14.70
C ALA A 143 -5.35 2.36 -14.16
N GLU A 144 -5.74 1.10 -14.14
CA GLU A 144 -7.01 0.67 -13.56
C GLU A 144 -6.84 0.44 -12.06
N ARG A 145 -7.76 1.01 -11.29
CA ARG A 145 -7.67 1.01 -9.83
C ARG A 145 -8.73 0.12 -9.18
N ALA A 146 -8.38 -0.40 -8.02
CA ALA A 146 -9.23 -1.26 -7.23
C ALA A 146 -9.13 -0.95 -5.73
N CYS A 147 -10.21 -1.24 -5.01
CA CYS A 147 -10.24 -1.12 -3.55
C CYS A 147 -9.49 -2.28 -2.91
N PHE A 148 -8.40 -1.98 -2.21
CA PHE A 148 -7.67 -2.96 -1.40
C PHE A 148 -7.75 -2.65 0.09
N PRO A 149 -7.56 -3.67 0.96
CA PRO A 149 -7.42 -3.49 2.39
C PRO A 149 -6.50 -2.32 2.76
N PHE A 150 -7.01 -1.49 3.66
CA PHE A 150 -6.27 -0.37 4.23
C PHE A 150 -6.79 -0.04 5.63
N CYS A 151 -6.40 -0.86 6.60
CA CYS A 151 -6.73 -0.57 7.98
C CYS A 151 -5.91 0.63 8.49
N THR A 152 -6.53 1.42 9.35
CA THR A 152 -5.94 2.53 10.12
C THR A 152 -6.05 2.29 11.62
N GLU A 153 -7.03 1.47 12.05
CA GLU A 153 -7.36 1.24 13.45
C GLU A 153 -7.74 -0.22 13.71
N ASP A 154 -7.47 -0.71 14.93
CA ASP A 154 -7.71 -2.11 15.32
C ASP A 154 -9.19 -2.48 15.30
N ALA A 155 -10.09 -1.51 15.50
CA ALA A 155 -11.53 -1.71 15.44
C ALA A 155 -12.02 -2.24 14.08
N GLN A 156 -11.25 -2.04 13.00
CA GLN A 156 -11.56 -2.53 11.66
C GLN A 156 -11.17 -4.01 11.46
N CYS A 157 -10.45 -4.59 12.41
CA CYS A 157 -9.85 -5.92 12.36
C CYS A 157 -10.37 -6.81 13.49
N PRO A 158 -11.67 -7.19 13.51
CA PRO A 158 -12.22 -8.00 14.60
C PRO A 158 -11.48 -9.34 14.72
N GLY A 159 -10.92 -9.61 15.90
CA GLY A 159 -10.11 -10.81 16.17
C GLY A 159 -8.63 -10.69 15.77
N ALA A 160 -8.18 -9.53 15.30
CA ALA A 160 -6.80 -9.22 14.97
C ALA A 160 -6.46 -7.76 15.34
N ALA A 161 -5.24 -7.31 15.05
CA ALA A 161 -4.86 -5.90 15.12
C ALA A 161 -4.70 -5.33 13.70
N CYS A 162 -4.78 -4.02 13.56
CA CYS A 162 -4.37 -3.36 12.34
C CYS A 162 -2.85 -3.26 12.28
N ASN A 163 -2.23 -3.95 11.33
CA ASN A 163 -0.82 -3.77 11.07
C ASN A 163 -0.62 -2.48 10.26
N ARG A 164 -0.27 -1.39 10.96
CA ARG A 164 -0.07 -0.04 10.36
C ARG A 164 1.04 0.02 9.30
N TYR A 165 1.95 -0.95 9.27
CA TYR A 165 3.00 -1.01 8.26
C TYR A 165 2.49 -1.58 6.94
N SER A 166 1.81 -2.73 7.00
CA SER A 166 1.30 -3.42 5.80
C SER A 166 -0.05 -2.91 5.35
N ARG A 167 -0.84 -2.33 6.28
CA ARG A 167 -2.24 -1.89 6.13
C ARG A 167 -3.26 -3.02 6.03
N PHE A 168 -2.84 -4.22 6.38
CA PHE A 168 -3.69 -5.40 6.49
C PHE A 168 -3.98 -5.70 7.97
N CYS A 169 -5.09 -6.38 8.22
CA CYS A 169 -5.32 -6.98 9.53
C CYS A 169 -4.32 -8.13 9.77
N GLY A 170 -3.84 -8.30 10.99
CA GLY A 170 -2.96 -9.41 11.35
C GLY A 170 -1.95 -9.04 12.42
N THR A 171 -0.94 -9.90 12.58
CA THR A 171 0.15 -9.67 13.51
C THR A 171 1.22 -8.78 12.89
N LEU A 172 1.89 -7.99 13.73
CA LEU A 172 3.10 -7.28 13.37
C LEU A 172 4.30 -8.14 13.71
N ASP A 173 5.14 -8.44 12.71
CA ASP A 173 6.45 -9.06 12.94
C ASP A 173 7.45 -7.97 13.32
N ALA A 174 7.60 -7.71 14.61
CA ALA A 174 8.47 -6.66 15.12
C ALA A 174 9.97 -6.94 14.90
N THR A 175 10.34 -8.18 14.53
CA THR A 175 11.74 -8.55 14.26
C THR A 175 12.24 -8.02 12.92
N ARG A 176 11.32 -7.72 12.00
CA ARG A 176 11.63 -7.13 10.70
C ARG A 176 12.02 -5.66 10.81
N ALA A 177 12.68 -5.18 9.77
CA ALA A 177 13.19 -3.83 9.65
C ALA A 177 12.05 -2.79 9.58
N ASP A 178 12.23 -1.68 10.31
CA ASP A 178 11.31 -0.55 10.38
C ASP A 178 11.45 0.38 9.16
N ASN A 179 10.56 1.36 9.00
CA ASN A 179 10.69 2.37 7.94
C ASN A 179 12.04 3.09 8.05
N GLY A 180 12.73 3.26 6.92
CA GLY A 180 14.05 3.89 6.86
C GLY A 180 15.23 2.93 7.03
N ALA A 181 15.02 1.74 7.60
CA ALA A 181 16.06 0.72 7.75
C ALA A 181 16.45 0.06 6.40
N THR A 182 17.58 -0.65 6.38
CA THR A 182 18.09 -1.39 5.21
C THR A 182 17.17 -2.54 4.85
N CYS A 183 17.11 -2.87 3.57
CA CYS A 183 16.48 -4.09 3.09
C CYS A 183 17.09 -4.50 1.76
N GLU A 184 17.14 -5.80 1.52
CA GLU A 184 17.50 -6.36 0.22
C GLU A 184 16.25 -6.71 -0.57
N ARG A 185 15.15 -7.01 0.13
CA ARG A 185 13.90 -7.48 -0.45
C ARG A 185 12.72 -7.11 0.42
N ASN A 186 11.54 -7.13 -0.18
CA ASN A 186 10.26 -6.82 0.47
C ASN A 186 10.04 -7.52 1.82
N LEU A 187 10.46 -8.79 1.94
CA LEU A 187 10.22 -9.60 3.13
C LEU A 187 11.04 -9.17 4.36
N ASP A 188 12.07 -8.37 4.18
CA ASP A 188 12.91 -7.88 5.28
C ASP A 188 12.22 -6.78 6.08
N CYS A 189 11.21 -6.14 5.48
CA CYS A 189 10.50 -4.99 6.05
C CYS A 189 9.22 -5.40 6.77
N ARG A 190 8.91 -4.71 7.88
CA ARG A 190 7.63 -4.86 8.60
C ARG A 190 6.40 -4.64 7.72
N SER A 191 6.55 -3.78 6.71
CA SER A 191 5.53 -3.45 5.72
C SER A 191 5.39 -4.46 4.59
N GLY A 192 6.36 -5.37 4.43
CA GLY A 192 6.50 -6.16 3.22
C GLY A 192 6.91 -5.34 2.00
N ARG A 193 7.52 -4.16 2.17
CA ARG A 193 7.87 -3.24 1.07
C ARG A 193 9.27 -2.65 1.24
N CYS A 194 10.11 -2.88 0.24
CA CYS A 194 11.48 -2.39 0.14
C CYS A 194 11.62 -1.51 -1.11
N PHE A 195 12.22 -0.33 -0.98
CA PHE A 195 12.86 0.31 -2.12
C PHE A 195 14.21 -0.35 -2.30
N GLU A 196 14.30 -1.31 -3.20
CA GLU A 196 15.53 -2.08 -3.42
C GLU A 196 16.59 -1.20 -4.09
N GLU A 197 17.87 -1.43 -3.80
CA GLU A 197 18.98 -0.64 -4.35
C GLU A 197 19.06 -0.74 -5.88
N PHE A 198 18.70 -1.89 -6.43
CA PHE A 198 18.64 -2.14 -7.85
C PHE A 198 17.23 -2.51 -8.25
N ASN A 199 16.75 -1.97 -9.37
CA ASN A 199 15.48 -2.35 -9.93
C ASN A 199 15.60 -3.77 -10.51
N GLU A 200 14.87 -4.75 -9.97
CA GLU A 200 14.98 -6.16 -10.39
C GLU A 200 14.78 -6.36 -11.89
N THR A 201 13.94 -5.55 -12.53
CA THR A 201 13.61 -5.69 -13.96
C THR A 201 14.70 -5.15 -14.86
N SER A 202 15.32 -4.03 -14.51
CA SER A 202 16.29 -3.33 -15.37
C SER A 202 17.74 -3.50 -14.92
N GLY A 203 17.98 -3.98 -13.70
CA GLY A 203 19.30 -4.04 -13.06
C GLY A 203 19.91 -2.67 -12.73
N ASN A 204 19.21 -1.57 -13.06
CA ASN A 204 19.72 -0.22 -12.81
C ASN A 204 19.57 0.16 -11.34
N PRO A 205 20.49 0.98 -10.79
CA PRO A 205 20.35 1.50 -9.44
C PRO A 205 19.10 2.37 -9.32
N SER A 206 18.31 2.15 -8.27
CA SER A 206 17.14 2.96 -7.91
C SER A 206 17.51 4.24 -7.15
N GLY A 207 18.75 4.26 -6.64
CA GLY A 207 19.32 5.29 -5.78
C GLY A 207 19.11 5.06 -4.28
N TYR A 208 18.43 4.00 -3.89
CA TYR A 208 18.27 3.61 -2.48
C TYR A 208 19.44 2.74 -2.03
N LEU A 209 20.60 3.33 -1.73
CA LEU A 209 21.80 2.62 -1.26
C LEU A 209 21.46 1.66 -0.10
N GLY A 210 21.72 0.35 -0.27
CA GLY A 210 21.40 -0.69 0.72
C GLY A 210 19.91 -0.98 0.94
N GLY A 211 19.06 -0.49 0.02
CA GLY A 211 17.62 -0.50 0.06
C GLY A 211 16.99 0.26 1.24
N GLN A 212 15.70 0.56 1.16
CA GLN A 212 14.98 1.25 2.24
C GLN A 212 13.58 0.71 2.46
N CYS A 213 13.31 0.25 3.68
CA CYS A 213 11.97 -0.12 4.09
C CYS A 213 11.06 1.12 4.14
N TYR A 214 9.83 0.96 3.65
CA TYR A 214 8.81 2.00 3.71
C TYR A 214 7.43 1.38 3.91
N SER A 215 6.47 2.16 4.38
CA SER A 215 5.06 1.75 4.46
C SER A 215 4.19 2.78 3.75
N ARG A 216 2.87 2.59 3.78
CA ARG A 216 1.90 3.50 3.17
C ARG A 216 1.17 4.29 4.23
N CYS A 217 0.67 5.47 3.88
CA CYS A 217 -0.21 6.29 4.72
C CYS A 217 -1.37 6.85 3.92
N THR A 218 -2.36 7.37 4.65
CA THR A 218 -3.40 8.24 4.11
C THR A 218 -2.88 9.67 4.10
N VAL A 219 -2.92 10.35 2.95
CA VAL A 219 -2.59 11.78 2.86
C VAL A 219 -3.51 12.55 3.79
N PRO A 220 -2.98 13.27 4.80
CA PRO A 220 -3.79 14.06 5.72
C PRO A 220 -4.38 15.29 5.02
N PRO A 221 -5.37 15.96 5.63
CA PRO A 221 -5.88 17.24 5.15
C PRO A 221 -4.75 18.25 4.87
N ALA A 222 -4.93 19.09 3.84
CA ALA A 222 -3.91 20.07 3.46
C ALA A 222 -3.52 21.02 4.62
N ALA A 223 -4.46 21.30 5.54
CA ALA A 223 -4.21 22.12 6.72
C ALA A 223 -3.11 21.55 7.63
N ASP A 224 -2.94 20.22 7.69
CA ASP A 224 -1.94 19.57 8.54
C ASP A 224 -0.50 19.83 8.04
N TYR A 225 -0.34 20.20 6.76
CA TYR A 225 0.93 20.60 6.17
C TYR A 225 1.27 22.09 6.41
N ASN A 226 0.36 22.88 7.00
CA ASN A 226 0.65 24.29 7.33
C ASN A 226 1.44 24.44 8.64
N GLY A 227 1.49 23.39 9.46
CA GLY A 227 2.21 23.37 10.73
C GLY A 227 3.74 23.42 10.58
N PRO A 228 4.47 23.62 11.68
CA PRO A 228 5.94 23.62 11.67
C PRO A 228 6.53 22.21 11.50
N THR A 229 5.73 21.15 11.63
CA THR A 229 6.18 19.76 11.51
C THR A 229 5.48 19.05 10.37
N TYR A 230 6.24 18.31 9.58
CA TYR A 230 5.72 17.44 8.54
C TYR A 230 4.79 16.38 9.17
N PRO A 231 3.55 16.23 8.68
CA PRO A 231 2.56 15.43 9.36
C PRO A 231 2.90 13.93 9.33
N ARG A 232 2.64 13.27 10.45
CA ARG A 232 2.75 11.80 10.55
C ARG A 232 1.56 11.10 9.90
N SER A 233 0.36 11.69 9.97
CA SER A 233 -0.90 11.01 9.65
C SER A 233 -0.99 9.68 10.43
N ASP A 234 -1.40 8.62 9.75
CA ASP A 234 -1.52 7.26 10.22
C ASP A 234 -0.22 6.44 10.07
N CYS A 235 0.94 7.06 9.82
CA CYS A 235 2.21 6.34 9.78
C CYS A 235 2.60 5.74 11.15
N PRO A 236 3.41 4.66 11.16
CA PRO A 236 4.08 4.17 12.36
C PRO A 236 4.91 5.26 13.07
N GLU A 237 5.35 4.96 14.29
CA GLU A 237 6.27 5.85 15.01
C GLU A 237 7.56 6.10 14.21
N ASN A 238 8.22 7.24 14.49
CA ASN A 238 9.45 7.67 13.82
C ASN A 238 9.34 7.77 12.28
N SER A 239 8.13 8.00 11.77
CA SER A 239 7.86 8.14 10.34
C SER A 239 7.01 9.38 10.06
N VAL A 240 7.09 9.90 8.84
CA VAL A 240 6.21 10.97 8.33
C VAL A 240 5.51 10.53 7.05
N CYS A 241 4.33 11.10 6.79
CA CYS A 241 3.51 10.77 5.62
C CYS A 241 3.84 11.69 4.44
N VAL A 242 4.78 11.25 3.59
CA VAL A 242 5.27 11.98 2.42
C VAL A 242 4.30 11.82 1.26
N ARG A 243 3.65 12.93 0.90
CA ARG A 243 2.79 13.01 -0.29
C ARG A 243 3.60 13.34 -1.54
N GLU A 244 3.21 12.77 -2.66
CA GLU A 244 3.72 13.16 -3.97
C GLU A 244 3.03 14.45 -4.46
N ALA A 245 3.64 15.11 -5.44
CA ALA A 245 3.07 16.32 -6.04
C ALA A 245 1.69 16.02 -6.66
N GLY A 246 0.71 16.87 -6.38
CA GLY A 246 -0.67 16.71 -6.88
C GLY A 246 -1.54 15.75 -6.07
N GLN A 247 -1.00 15.04 -5.07
CA GLN A 247 -1.82 14.19 -4.21
C GLN A 247 -2.71 15.01 -3.28
N VAL A 248 -3.95 14.55 -3.11
CA VAL A 248 -4.97 15.18 -2.24
C VAL A 248 -5.28 14.32 -1.02
N ALA A 249 -5.94 14.91 -0.02
CA ALA A 249 -6.31 14.21 1.21
C ALA A 249 -7.10 12.91 0.94
N GLY A 250 -6.82 11.87 1.72
CA GLY A 250 -7.44 10.55 1.57
C GLY A 250 -6.72 9.60 0.60
N GLN A 251 -5.90 10.13 -0.33
CA GLN A 251 -5.10 9.28 -1.22
C GLN A 251 -3.99 8.54 -0.46
N THR A 252 -3.38 7.55 -1.11
CA THR A 252 -2.25 6.82 -0.52
C THR A 252 -0.94 7.55 -0.77
N ALA A 253 -0.19 7.79 0.29
CA ALA A 253 1.16 8.33 0.30
C ALA A 253 2.16 7.33 0.94
N LEU A 254 3.42 7.76 1.11
CA LEU A 254 4.48 6.92 1.65
C LEU A 254 4.88 7.34 3.07
N CYS A 255 4.95 6.37 3.97
CA CYS A 255 5.61 6.54 5.24
C CYS A 255 7.12 6.38 5.09
N ARG A 256 7.85 7.44 5.43
CA ARG A 256 9.31 7.49 5.37
C ARG A 256 9.87 7.78 6.75
N GLY A 257 11.05 7.25 7.07
CA GLY A 257 11.73 7.51 8.34
C GLY A 257 11.90 9.02 8.57
N SER A 258 11.42 9.50 9.71
CA SER A 258 11.46 10.91 10.08
C SER A 258 12.86 11.33 10.51
N CYS A 259 13.25 12.56 10.24
CA CYS A 259 14.54 13.10 10.66
C CYS A 259 14.42 14.57 11.07
N THR A 260 15.36 15.04 11.87
CA THR A 260 15.56 16.46 12.21
C THR A 260 16.84 17.01 11.59
N SER A 261 17.80 16.15 11.29
CA SER A 261 19.08 16.46 10.68
C SER A 261 19.57 15.30 9.83
N THR A 262 20.54 15.53 8.94
CA THR A 262 21.11 14.47 8.09
C THR A 262 21.79 13.36 8.89
N SER A 263 22.33 13.65 10.09
CA SER A 263 22.90 12.62 10.97
C SER A 263 21.87 11.65 11.53
N ASP A 264 20.58 11.98 11.47
CA ASP A 264 19.50 11.05 11.84
C ASP A 264 19.25 10.01 10.73
N CYS A 265 19.79 10.25 9.53
CA CYS A 265 19.68 9.35 8.40
C CYS A 265 20.93 8.46 8.26
N ARG A 266 20.76 7.30 7.63
CA ARG A 266 21.87 6.41 7.27
C ARG A 266 22.80 7.08 6.25
N GLY A 267 24.06 6.66 6.20
CA GLY A 267 24.97 7.01 5.10
C GLY A 267 24.33 6.79 3.73
N GLY A 268 24.50 7.76 2.83
CA GLY A 268 23.85 7.77 1.50
C GLY A 268 22.44 8.37 1.49
N TYR A 269 21.96 8.91 2.61
CA TYR A 269 20.67 9.59 2.72
C TYR A 269 20.84 10.98 3.35
N ILE A 270 19.92 11.88 3.01
CA ILE A 270 19.83 13.21 3.61
C ILE A 270 18.48 13.44 4.26
N CYS A 271 18.47 14.31 5.27
CA CYS A 271 17.23 14.77 5.84
C CYS A 271 16.60 15.85 4.95
N LEU A 272 15.69 15.43 4.08
CA LEU A 272 14.99 16.36 3.19
C LEU A 272 13.85 17.03 3.97
N LYS A 273 13.91 18.36 4.06
CA LYS A 273 12.89 19.21 4.67
C LYS A 273 12.25 20.08 3.58
N PRO A 274 11.15 19.62 2.96
CA PRO A 274 10.48 20.40 1.91
C PRO A 274 10.13 21.79 2.41
N SER A 275 10.15 22.79 1.52
CA SER A 275 9.59 24.08 1.85
C SER A 275 8.09 23.95 2.09
N ARG A 276 7.61 24.66 3.09
CA ARG A 276 6.19 24.97 3.20
C ARG A 276 5.86 25.97 2.09
N GLY A 277 4.65 25.92 1.54
CA GLY A 277 4.21 26.88 0.51
C GLY A 277 4.26 28.33 1.03
N ALA A 278 3.96 29.30 0.15
CA ALA A 278 3.75 30.72 0.46
C ALA A 278 4.60 31.28 1.63
N ASP A 279 5.91 31.05 1.59
CA ASP A 279 6.90 31.61 2.51
C ASP A 279 6.83 31.17 3.98
N ALA A 280 6.13 30.09 4.30
CA ALA A 280 6.09 29.57 5.67
C ALA A 280 7.43 28.96 6.14
N GLY A 281 8.49 28.97 5.33
CA GLY A 281 9.81 28.42 5.65
C GLY A 281 9.87 26.90 5.55
N THR A 282 10.91 26.26 6.10
CA THR A 282 11.01 24.79 6.12
C THR A 282 10.32 24.19 7.34
N TYR A 283 10.01 22.90 7.27
CA TYR A 283 9.55 22.14 8.44
C TYR A 283 10.71 21.90 9.42
N ASN A 284 10.40 21.77 10.71
CA ASN A 284 11.36 21.44 11.77
C ASN A 284 11.91 20.03 11.61
N ASN A 285 11.08 19.08 11.16
CA ASN A 285 11.43 17.72 10.78
C ASN A 285 11.33 17.53 9.25
N GLY A 286 11.82 16.40 8.77
CA GLY A 286 11.77 15.97 7.38
C GLY A 286 11.70 14.46 7.27
N TYR A 287 12.15 13.93 6.14
CA TYR A 287 12.29 12.49 5.93
C TYR A 287 13.64 12.15 5.30
N CYS A 288 14.12 10.93 5.58
CA CYS A 288 15.34 10.42 4.97
C CYS A 288 15.09 10.05 3.51
N ALA A 289 15.69 10.84 2.61
CA ALA A 289 15.65 10.65 1.16
C ALA A 289 17.04 10.28 0.64
N PRO A 290 17.14 9.51 -0.46
CA PRO A 290 18.42 9.29 -1.14
C PRO A 290 19.17 10.59 -1.41
N LEU A 291 20.46 10.58 -1.12
CA LEU A 291 21.42 11.61 -1.47
C LEU A 291 21.53 11.73 -3.00
N ASN A 292 21.50 12.97 -3.52
CA ASN A 292 22.01 13.25 -4.86
C ASN A 292 23.52 13.57 -4.77
N CYS A 293 24.37 12.62 -5.14
CA CYS A 293 25.83 12.73 -4.98
C CYS A 293 26.53 13.70 -5.95
N HIS A 294 25.78 14.32 -6.86
CA HIS A 294 26.26 15.43 -7.69
C HIS A 294 25.76 16.81 -7.23
N TYR A 295 24.93 16.86 -6.18
CA TYR A 295 24.41 18.12 -5.67
C TYR A 295 25.23 18.62 -4.47
N MET A 296 25.91 19.76 -4.63
CA MET A 296 26.71 20.43 -3.61
C MET A 296 27.91 19.60 -3.10
N THR A 297 28.25 19.71 -1.81
CA THR A 297 29.41 19.08 -1.15
C THR A 297 29.11 17.68 -0.60
N GLN A 298 28.02 17.05 -1.04
CA GLN A 298 27.58 15.79 -0.46
C GLN A 298 28.31 14.61 -1.12
N THR A 299 29.10 13.88 -0.35
CA THR A 299 29.87 12.71 -0.83
C THR A 299 29.18 11.42 -0.45
N CYS A 300 29.29 10.41 -1.31
CA CYS A 300 28.88 9.05 -0.95
C CYS A 300 29.69 8.55 0.25
N PRO A 301 29.10 7.64 1.07
CA PRO A 301 29.85 6.87 2.05
C PRO A 301 31.07 6.17 1.44
N SER A 302 32.06 5.84 2.27
CA SER A 302 33.35 5.28 1.81
C SER A 302 33.24 3.94 1.07
N ASP A 303 32.16 3.20 1.29
CA ASP A 303 31.84 1.92 0.66
C ASP A 303 30.97 2.07 -0.61
N ALA A 304 30.64 3.31 -1.01
CA ALA A 304 29.79 3.61 -2.15
C ALA A 304 30.46 4.58 -3.13
N THR A 305 30.10 4.45 -4.41
CA THR A 305 30.54 5.36 -5.48
C THR A 305 29.35 6.14 -6.02
N CYS A 306 29.62 7.37 -6.47
CA CYS A 306 28.61 8.20 -7.11
C CYS A 306 28.43 7.76 -8.57
N GLN A 307 27.25 7.26 -8.91
CA GLN A 307 26.87 6.93 -10.27
C GLN A 307 25.99 8.03 -10.87
N THR A 308 26.51 8.71 -11.88
CA THR A 308 25.78 9.76 -12.62
C THR A 308 24.57 9.18 -13.36
N THR A 309 23.42 9.82 -13.22
CA THR A 309 22.18 9.45 -13.93
C THR A 309 21.69 10.49 -14.90
N ARG A 310 22.06 11.77 -14.71
CA ARG A 310 21.83 12.83 -15.69
C ARG A 310 23.01 13.77 -15.77
N SER A 311 23.25 14.26 -16.98
CA SER A 311 24.12 15.39 -17.27
C SER A 311 23.31 16.50 -17.93
N ASP A 312 23.73 17.75 -17.77
CA ASP A 312 23.22 18.87 -18.57
C ASP A 312 23.77 18.83 -20.01
N ASP A 313 23.35 19.79 -20.84
CA ASP A 313 23.78 19.90 -22.24
C ASP A 313 25.29 20.18 -22.39
N ALA A 314 25.96 20.61 -21.32
CA ALA A 314 27.41 20.78 -21.27
C ALA A 314 28.15 19.50 -20.83
N GLY A 315 27.42 18.41 -20.57
CA GLY A 315 27.96 17.13 -20.09
C GLY A 315 28.28 17.11 -18.60
N VAL A 316 27.92 18.17 -17.85
CA VAL A 316 28.15 18.25 -16.41
C VAL A 316 27.12 17.40 -15.70
N ALA A 317 27.57 16.49 -14.83
CA ALA A 317 26.70 15.66 -14.03
C ALA A 317 25.80 16.51 -13.11
N THR A 318 24.49 16.41 -13.27
CA THR A 318 23.48 17.17 -12.51
C THR A 318 22.71 16.31 -11.52
N SER A 319 22.65 15.00 -11.75
CA SER A 319 22.09 14.05 -10.79
C SER A 319 22.86 12.74 -10.79
N GLY A 320 22.96 12.14 -9.61
CA GLY A 320 23.51 10.80 -9.45
C GLY A 320 23.08 10.20 -8.13
N PHE A 321 23.30 8.90 -8.01
CA PHE A 321 23.00 8.17 -6.80
C PHE A 321 24.25 7.47 -6.26
N CYS A 322 24.30 7.29 -4.95
CA CYS A 322 25.31 6.42 -4.36
C CYS A 322 24.91 4.96 -4.58
N VAL A 323 25.86 4.18 -5.08
CA VAL A 323 25.72 2.74 -5.32
C VAL A 323 26.86 2.04 -4.61
N ARG A 324 26.59 0.90 -3.97
CA ARG A 324 27.65 0.10 -3.32
C ARG A 324 28.76 -0.21 -4.31
N SER A 325 30.00 -0.07 -3.86
CA SER A 325 31.16 -0.39 -4.67
C SER A 325 31.26 -1.92 -4.82
N PRO A 326 31.52 -2.47 -6.01
CA PRO A 326 31.68 -3.91 -6.18
C PRO A 326 32.79 -4.50 -5.29
N ALA A 327 33.79 -3.68 -4.93
CA ALA A 327 34.88 -4.06 -4.04
C ALA A 327 34.44 -4.29 -2.59
N SER A 328 33.33 -3.67 -2.13
CA SER A 328 32.77 -3.89 -0.79
C SER A 328 32.09 -5.27 -0.71
N ASP A 329 31.43 -5.69 -1.78
CA ASP A 329 30.69 -6.96 -1.82
C ASP A 329 31.63 -8.18 -1.83
N ALA A 330 32.82 -8.04 -2.44
CA ALA A 330 33.84 -9.08 -2.45
C ALA A 330 34.47 -9.38 -1.07
N ALA A 331 34.27 -8.50 -0.08
CA ALA A 331 34.76 -8.69 1.28
C ALA A 331 33.76 -9.38 2.22
N VAL A 332 32.49 -9.51 1.82
CA VAL A 332 31.42 -10.12 2.64
C VAL A 332 31.12 -11.57 2.21
N THR A 333 31.69 -12.03 1.09
CA THR A 333 31.64 -13.45 0.74
C THR A 333 32.52 -14.27 1.68
N ASP A 334 31.83 -14.94 2.60
CA ASP A 334 32.18 -16.28 3.10
C ASP A 334 33.17 -16.42 4.27
N ALA A 335 32.82 -15.86 5.42
CA ALA A 335 33.32 -16.34 6.71
C ALA A 335 32.34 -17.32 7.39
N SER A 336 31.36 -17.85 6.66
CA SER A 336 30.26 -18.67 7.22
C SER A 336 30.20 -20.09 6.65
N ALA A 337 30.92 -20.43 5.57
CA ALA A 337 30.92 -21.78 5.02
C ALA A 337 32.00 -22.73 5.56
N ASP A 338 32.88 -22.30 6.49
CA ASP A 338 34.00 -23.14 6.97
C ASP A 338 34.02 -23.37 8.49
N ALA A 339 32.87 -23.71 9.07
CA ALA A 339 32.76 -24.20 10.46
C ALA A 339 32.09 -25.58 10.57
N THR A 340 32.15 -26.39 9.52
CA THR A 340 31.80 -27.82 9.57
C THR A 340 32.94 -28.67 9.02
N ALA A 341 34.08 -28.64 9.71
CA ALA A 341 35.08 -29.70 9.61
C ALA A 341 35.34 -30.24 11.03
N ASP A 342 35.08 -31.54 11.19
CA ASP A 342 35.51 -32.43 12.26
C ASP A 342 34.97 -32.22 13.68
N ALA A 343 33.75 -32.70 13.90
CA ALA A 343 33.40 -33.33 15.18
C ALA A 343 33.39 -34.86 14.98
N PRO A 344 34.20 -35.65 15.74
CA PRO A 344 34.26 -37.09 15.61
C PRO A 344 32.93 -37.73 16.02
N SER A 345 32.46 -38.63 15.15
CA SER A 345 31.35 -39.55 15.37
C SER A 345 31.59 -40.40 16.63
N ALA A 346 30.88 -40.08 17.71
CA ALA A 346 30.75 -40.95 18.86
C ALA A 346 29.59 -41.92 18.63
N ASP A 347 29.91 -43.21 18.64
CA ASP A 347 29.00 -44.34 18.62
C ASP A 347 27.86 -44.19 19.64
N ALA A 348 26.62 -44.27 19.16
CA ALA A 348 25.44 -44.51 19.98
C ALA A 348 24.95 -45.95 19.72
N PRO A 349 24.74 -46.77 20.77
CA PRO A 349 24.42 -48.18 20.63
C PRO A 349 22.96 -48.42 20.25
N SER A 350 22.77 -49.38 19.35
CA SER A 350 21.49 -50.02 19.05
C SER A 350 20.92 -50.70 20.30
N ALA A 351 19.73 -50.27 20.74
CA ALA A 351 18.91 -50.99 21.70
C ALA A 351 17.68 -51.56 21.00
N SER A 352 17.72 -52.87 20.80
CA SER A 352 16.64 -53.74 20.40
C SER A 352 15.69 -54.04 21.57
N ASP A 353 14.41 -54.10 21.24
CA ASP A 353 13.43 -55.10 21.71
C ASP A 353 12.94 -55.05 23.17
N ALA A 354 11.64 -54.75 23.33
CA ALA A 354 10.79 -55.32 24.36
C ALA A 354 9.32 -55.14 23.96
N GLY A 355 8.71 -56.21 23.44
CA GLY A 355 7.27 -56.32 23.29
C GLY A 355 6.54 -56.39 24.64
N VAL A 356 5.30 -55.92 24.68
CA VAL A 356 4.26 -56.38 25.61
C VAL A 356 2.94 -56.42 24.86
N THR A 357 2.27 -57.56 24.97
CA THR A 357 1.01 -57.95 24.35
C THR A 357 -0.22 -57.48 25.13
N ASP A 358 -1.36 -57.61 24.43
CA ASP A 358 -2.71 -57.91 24.89
C ASP A 358 -3.74 -56.79 25.14
N ALA A 359 -4.84 -56.95 24.39
CA ALA A 359 -6.14 -56.28 24.48
C ALA A 359 -6.96 -56.79 25.70
N PRO A 360 -8.18 -56.25 25.97
CA PRO A 360 -9.35 -56.76 25.25
C PRO A 360 -10.47 -55.71 24.98
N ALA A 361 -11.56 -56.24 24.44
CA ALA A 361 -12.71 -55.63 23.78
C ALA A 361 -13.81 -55.03 24.69
N ASP A 362 -14.76 -54.39 23.97
CA ASP A 362 -16.21 -54.24 24.20
C ASP A 362 -16.79 -53.30 25.27
N GLY A 363 -17.75 -52.49 24.79
CA GLY A 363 -19.08 -52.41 25.41
C GLY A 363 -19.61 -51.01 25.74
N GLY A 364 -20.52 -50.50 24.90
CA GLY A 364 -21.37 -49.33 25.19
C GLY A 364 -21.99 -48.70 23.95
#